data_AF-A0A972HZ88-F1
#
_entry.id   AF-A0A972HZ88-F1
#
_cell.length_a   1.000
_cell.length_b   1.000
_cell.length_c   1.000
_cell.angle_alpha   90.00
_cell.angle_beta   90.00
_cell.angle_gamma   90.00
#
_symmetry.space_group_name_H-M   'P 1'
#
loop_
_entity.id
_entity.type
_entity.pdbx_description
1 polymer ?
#
loop_
_entity_poly.entity_id
_entity_poly.type
_entity_poly.pdbx_seq_one_letter_code
_entity_poly.pdbx_strand_id
1 'polypeptide(L)' 'VYNIQMMEERQTILGMGGGAVTKWVVGPDYRVYRHQNPKCPATYSEQVEAEIVKKVHQTRLLLS' A
#
# COMPACT_ATOMS: atom_id res chain seq x y z
N VAL A 1 -17.81 11.82 2.00
CA VAL A 1 -16.43 12.20 1.59
C VAL A 1 -15.51 10.98 1.45
N TYR A 2 -15.47 10.05 2.42
CA TYR A 2 -14.59 8.86 2.36
C TYR A 2 -14.65 8.08 1.02
N ASN A 3 -15.84 7.65 0.58
CA ASN A 3 -15.97 6.88 -0.67
C ASN A 3 -15.43 7.64 -1.89
N ILE A 4 -15.62 8.96 -1.94
CA ILE A 4 -15.10 9.81 -3.01
C ILE A 4 -13.57 9.84 -2.96
N GLN A 5 -12.98 10.05 -1.78
CA GLN A 5 -11.52 10.03 -1.61
C GLN A 5 -10.90 8.69 -2.00
N MET A 6 -11.60 7.58 -1.75
CA MET A 6 -11.17 6.24 -2.13
C MET A 6 -11.24 6.01 -3.65
N MET A 7 -12.35 6.41 -4.30
CA MET A 7 -12.52 6.27 -5.75
C MET A 7 -11.54 7.16 -6.53
N GLU A 8 -11.28 8.37 -6.03
CA GLU A 8 -10.36 9.33 -6.64
C GLU A 8 -8.89 9.09 -6.25
N GLU A 9 -8.60 8.10 -5.40
CA GLU A 9 -7.25 7.77 -4.91
C GLU A 9 -6.52 8.98 -4.29
N ARG A 10 -7.23 9.72 -3.45
CA ARG A 10 -6.75 10.98 -2.84
C ARG A 10 -6.03 10.78 -1.51
N GLN A 11 -5.98 9.55 -1.02
CA GLN A 11 -5.38 9.19 0.27
C GLN A 11 -4.50 7.95 0.12
N THR A 12 -3.39 7.92 0.86
CA THR A 12 -2.57 6.72 1.01
C THR A 12 -3.34 5.65 1.76
N ILE A 13 -3.32 4.42 1.23
CA ILE A 13 -3.95 3.24 1.80
C ILE A 13 -2.87 2.18 2.03
N LEU A 14 -2.71 1.71 3.26
CA LEU A 14 -1.81 0.59 3.57
C LEU A 14 -2.61 -0.72 3.56
N GLY A 15 -2.33 -1.57 2.58
CA GLY A 15 -3.01 -2.86 2.42
C GLY A 15 -2.37 -3.95 3.29
N MET A 16 -3.13 -4.48 4.23
CA MET A 16 -2.73 -5.59 5.10
C MET A 16 -3.49 -6.87 4.73
N GLY A 17 -2.84 -8.04 4.80
CA GLY A 17 -3.43 -9.33 4.41
C GLY A 17 -3.06 -9.80 3.00
N GLY A 18 -3.29 -11.09 2.73
CA GLY A 18 -3.06 -11.69 1.41
C GLY A 18 -3.90 -11.04 0.33
N GLY A 19 -3.29 -10.71 -0.81
CA GLY A 19 -3.94 -10.04 -1.94
C GLY A 19 -4.31 -8.57 -1.72
N ALA A 20 -4.06 -8.00 -0.53
CA ALA A 20 -4.28 -6.58 -0.28
C ALA A 20 -3.31 -5.71 -1.09
N VAL A 21 -3.74 -4.49 -1.39
CA VAL A 21 -2.97 -3.52 -2.17
C VAL A 21 -2.66 -2.31 -1.31
N THR A 22 -1.39 -1.95 -1.25
CA THR A 22 -0.94 -0.66 -0.71
C THR A 22 -0.89 0.35 -1.86
N LYS A 23 -1.44 1.54 -1.62
CA LYS A 23 -1.41 2.68 -2.55
C LYS A 23 -0.80 3.87 -1.83
N TRP A 24 0.36 4.35 -2.25
CA TRP A 24 0.92 5.61 -1.75
C TRP A 24 0.57 6.74 -2.71
N VAL A 25 -0.04 7.79 -2.18
CA VAL A 25 -0.41 8.99 -2.91
C VAL A 25 0.58 10.08 -2.55
N VAL A 26 1.34 10.57 -3.52
CA VAL A 26 2.52 11.42 -3.31
C VAL A 26 2.36 12.73 -4.08
N GLY A 27 2.78 13.83 -3.45
CA GLY A 27 2.82 15.15 -4.08
C GLY A 27 1.45 15.79 -4.32
N PRO A 28 1.44 17.07 -4.76
CA PRO A 28 0.21 17.80 -5.06
C PRO A 28 -0.51 17.30 -6.33
N ASP A 29 0.17 16.51 -7.17
CA ASP A 29 -0.36 15.88 -8.38
C ASP A 29 -1.01 14.51 -8.12
N TYR A 30 -1.03 14.06 -6.86
CA TYR A 30 -1.65 12.80 -6.43
C TYR A 30 -1.10 11.57 -7.17
N ARG A 31 0.21 11.53 -7.40
CA ARG A 31 0.86 10.39 -8.06
C ARG A 31 0.71 9.14 -7.21
N VAL A 32 0.21 8.05 -7.81
CA VAL A 32 -0.10 6.81 -7.09
C VAL A 32 0.94 5.71 -7.36
N TYR A 33 1.63 5.28 -6.31
CA TYR A 33 2.47 4.07 -6.31
C TYR A 33 1.72 2.90 -5.70
N ARG A 34 1.80 1.71 -6.32
CA ARG A 34 1.05 0.53 -5.90
C ARG A 34 1.98 -0.62 -5.56
N HIS A 35 1.65 -1.33 -4.48
CA HIS A 35 2.33 -2.57 -4.08
C HIS A 35 1.30 -3.62 -3.71
N GLN A 36 1.40 -4.81 -4.33
CA GLN A 36 0.47 -5.91 -4.11
C GLN A 36 1.10 -6.96 -3.19
N ASN A 37 0.34 -7.41 -2.21
CA ASN A 37 0.72 -8.58 -1.41
C ASN A 37 0.49 -9.87 -2.20
N PRO A 38 1.24 -10.95 -1.92
CA PRO A 38 0.93 -12.27 -2.42
C PRO A 38 -0.55 -12.64 -2.19
N LYS A 39 -1.21 -13.17 -3.22
CA LYS A 39 -2.64 -13.57 -3.12
C LYS A 39 -2.84 -14.88 -2.37
N CYS A 40 -1.88 -15.81 -2.48
CA CYS A 40 -1.93 -17.09 -1.78
C CYS A 40 -1.69 -16.88 -0.28
N PRO A 41 -2.59 -17.34 0.62
CA PRO A 41 -2.44 -17.18 2.06
C PRO A 41 -1.15 -17.77 2.62
N ALA A 42 -0.73 -18.95 2.14
CA ALA A 42 0.51 -19.59 2.57
C ALA A 42 1.73 -18.71 2.23
N THR A 43 1.80 -18.25 0.98
CA THR A 43 2.88 -17.36 0.51
C THR A 43 2.89 -16.03 1.25
N TYR A 44 1.71 -15.44 1.53
CA TYR A 44 1.63 -14.22 2.32
C TYR A 44 2.12 -14.45 3.75
N SER A 45 1.72 -15.55 4.39
CA SER A 45 2.14 -15.89 5.75
C SER A 45 3.65 -16.05 5.87
N GLU A 46 4.29 -16.66 4.87
CA GLU A 46 5.75 -16.84 4.85
C GLU A 46 6.52 -15.52 4.62
N GLN A 47 5.91 -14.55 3.93
CA GLN A 47 6.59 -13.34 3.48
C GLN A 47 6.17 -12.08 4.24
N VAL A 48 5.15 -12.15 5.11
CA VAL A 48 4.50 -10.97 5.71
C VAL A 48 5.48 -10.05 6.43
N GLU A 49 6.45 -10.59 7.16
CA GLU A 49 7.45 -9.78 7.87
C GLU A 49 8.32 -8.98 6.90
N ALA A 50 8.86 -9.64 5.87
CA ALA A 50 9.66 -8.97 4.84
C ALA A 50 8.83 -7.93 4.06
N GLU A 51 7.56 -8.24 3.77
CA GLU A 51 6.64 -7.31 3.11
C GLU A 51 6.33 -6.08 3.97
N ILE A 52 6.20 -6.24 5.29
CA ILE A 52 6.02 -5.12 6.22
C ILE A 52 7.26 -4.22 6.21
N VAL A 53 8.47 -4.79 6.30
CA VAL A 53 9.71 -4.01 6.29
C VAL A 53 9.84 -3.20 5.00
N LYS A 54 9.56 -3.82 3.85
CA LYS A 54 9.55 -3.13 2.55
C LYS A 54 8.57 -1.96 2.53
N LYS A 55 7.35 -2.17 3.02
CA LYS A 55 6.33 -1.11 3.06
C LYS A 55 6.70 0.03 4.00
N VAL A 56 7.28 -0.25 5.16
CA VAL A 56 7.75 0.79 6.09
C VAL A 56 8.83 1.63 5.43
N HIS A 57 9.81 0.98 4.80
CA HIS A 57 10.87 1.68 4.06
C HIS A 57 10.29 2.54 2.94
N GLN A 58 9.42 1.98 2.09
CA GLN A 58 8.80 2.70 0.99
C GLN A 58 7.94 3.88 1.47
N THR A 59 7.21 3.70 2.56
CA THR A 59 6.39 4.75 3.18
C THR A 59 7.26 5.92 3.62
N ARG A 60 8.41 5.64 4.24
CA ARG A 60 9.37 6.69 4.63
C ARG A 60 9.97 7.40 3.43
N LEU A 61 10.25 6.70 2.33
CA LEU A 61 10.80 7.34 1.12
C LEU A 61 9.79 8.21 0.38
N LEU A 62 8.52 7.79 0.35
CA LEU A 62 7.49 8.45 -0.47
C LEU A 62 6.73 9.54 0.27
N LEU A 63 6.64 9.48 1.61
CA LEU A 63 5.79 10.37 2.42
C LEU A 63 6.55 11.17 3.48
N SER A 64 7.90 11.14 3.47
CA SER A 64 8.72 12.09 4.24
C SER A 64 8.73 13.46 3.59
#